data_AF-A0A8C9LU60-F1
#
_entry.id   AF-A0A8C9LU60-F1
#
_cell.length_a   1.000
_cell.length_b   1.000
_cell.length_c   1.000
_cell.angle_alpha   90.00
_cell.angle_beta   90.00
_cell.angle_gamma   90.00
#
_symmetry.space_group_name_H-M   'P 1'
#
loop_
_entity.id
_entity.type
_entity.pdbx_description
1 polymer ?
#
loop_
_entity_poly.entity_id
_entity_poly.type
_entity_poly.pdbx_seq_one_letter_code
_entity_poly.pdbx_strand_id
1 'polypeptide(L)'
;MSKAINQIFDDYNKSRIQFTQNISDLCLKSHNIEILINTDIIILLRPLLLDKVPIVQQNATFILGKLANYIKSASVWTIGNIGKHSTDHAKKIADENILIILVNLYNANDSSDDLKKKIKISLKAIIQKITDFEALQPVFLKSTFKLAKYSIFQFSKILPNNPSYKKMFIKSGCLKYLQEIKHSEEGKKLDLEIKSINKIFPEDIINYYTPGYSDTLIKRIDEVEKN
;
A
#
# COMPACT_ATOMS: atom_id res chain seq x y z
N MET A 1 0.62 58.59 -14.81
CA MET A 1 0.02 57.39 -15.40
C MET A 1 0.92 56.15 -15.27
N SER A 2 2.16 56.17 -15.78
CA SER A 2 3.12 55.05 -15.64
C SER A 2 3.38 54.58 -14.19
N LYS A 3 3.57 55.50 -13.23
CA LYS A 3 3.73 55.16 -11.80
C LYS A 3 2.53 54.42 -11.21
N ALA A 4 1.31 54.80 -11.59
CA ALA A 4 0.09 54.17 -11.08
C ALA A 4 -0.07 52.74 -11.63
N ILE A 5 0.27 52.52 -12.91
CA ILE A 5 0.25 51.19 -13.53
C ILE A 5 1.26 50.28 -12.82
N ASN A 6 2.49 50.74 -12.60
CA ASN A 6 3.50 49.94 -11.89
C ASN A 6 3.07 49.59 -10.46
N GLN A 7 2.50 50.55 -9.73
CA GLN A 7 1.99 50.33 -8.38
C GLN A 7 0.92 49.22 -8.34
N ILE A 8 -0.01 49.19 -9.30
CA ILE A 8 -1.05 48.14 -9.39
C ILE A 8 -0.42 46.74 -9.55
N PHE A 9 0.58 46.61 -10.42
CA PHE A 9 1.26 45.32 -10.62
C PHE A 9 2.14 44.93 -9.43
N ASP A 10 2.76 45.89 -8.76
CA ASP A 10 3.53 45.65 -7.52
C ASP A 10 2.63 45.19 -6.38
N ASP A 11 1.45 45.79 -6.23
CA ASP A 11 0.47 45.39 -5.22
C ASP A 11 -0.08 44.00 -5.52
N TYR A 12 -0.46 43.72 -6.77
CA TYR A 12 -0.85 42.38 -7.17
C TYR A 12 0.26 41.35 -6.89
N ASN A 13 1.52 41.72 -7.14
CA ASN A 13 2.66 40.85 -6.85
C ASN A 13 2.79 40.52 -5.36
N LYS A 14 2.70 41.53 -4.49
CA LYS A 14 2.71 41.35 -3.04
C LYS A 14 1.54 40.49 -2.57
N SER A 15 0.33 40.72 -3.11
CA SER A 15 -0.85 39.93 -2.76
C SER A 15 -0.70 38.44 -3.11
N ARG A 16 -0.12 38.10 -4.27
CA ARG A 16 0.13 36.69 -4.64
C ARG A 16 1.11 35.99 -3.69
N ILE A 17 2.19 36.70 -3.33
CA ILE A 17 3.17 36.20 -2.35
C ILE A 17 2.48 35.95 -1.01
N GLN A 18 1.78 36.95 -0.49
CA GLN A 18 1.09 36.85 0.81
C GLN A 18 0.02 35.76 0.83
N PHE A 19 -0.78 35.65 -0.25
CA PHE A 19 -1.79 34.61 -0.38
C PHE A 19 -1.16 33.21 -0.31
N THR A 20 -0.17 32.93 -1.15
CA THR A 20 0.45 31.59 -1.18
C THR A 20 1.21 31.25 0.10
N GLN A 21 1.84 32.23 0.75
CA GLN A 21 2.49 32.04 2.06
C GLN A 21 1.45 31.67 3.13
N ASN A 22 0.37 32.45 3.26
CA ASN A 22 -0.66 32.20 4.26
C ASN A 22 -1.30 30.82 4.09
N ILE A 23 -1.63 30.41 2.85
CA ILE A 23 -2.21 29.09 2.61
C ILE A 23 -1.19 27.98 2.90
N SER A 24 0.08 28.17 2.54
CA SER A 24 1.16 27.22 2.84
C SER A 24 1.29 26.97 4.34
N ASP A 25 1.26 28.02 5.16
CA ASP A 25 1.32 27.93 6.62
C ASP A 25 0.09 27.21 7.19
N LEU A 26 -1.10 27.50 6.65
CA LEU A 26 -2.34 26.83 7.06
C LEU A 26 -2.30 25.33 6.74
N CYS A 27 -1.70 24.92 5.62
CA CYS A 27 -1.55 23.52 5.22
C CYS A 27 -0.65 22.69 6.16
N LEU A 28 0.05 23.30 7.12
CA LEU A 28 0.82 22.56 8.13
C LEU A 28 -0.08 21.78 9.10
N LYS A 29 -1.35 22.18 9.26
CA LYS A 29 -2.33 21.51 10.13
C LYS A 29 -3.32 20.71 9.29
N SER A 30 -3.45 19.40 9.59
CA SER A 30 -4.30 18.47 8.84
C SER A 30 -5.78 18.89 8.77
N HIS A 31 -6.33 19.45 9.84
CA HIS A 31 -7.71 19.95 9.87
C HIS A 31 -7.97 21.07 8.84
N ASN A 32 -6.99 21.97 8.66
CA ASN A 32 -7.12 23.07 7.70
C ASN A 32 -7.11 22.56 6.25
N ILE A 33 -6.38 21.49 5.96
CA ILE A 33 -6.33 20.89 4.63
C ILE A 33 -7.73 20.46 4.18
N GLU A 34 -8.50 19.86 5.08
CA GLU A 34 -9.89 19.45 4.80
C GLU A 34 -10.78 20.64 4.43
N ILE A 35 -10.68 21.73 5.22
CA ILE A 35 -11.41 22.97 4.95
C ILE A 35 -11.01 23.55 3.58
N LEU A 36 -9.69 23.61 3.31
CA LEU A 36 -9.16 24.14 2.06
C LEU A 36 -9.62 23.34 0.84
N ILE A 37 -9.68 22.00 0.93
CA ILE A 37 -10.17 21.16 -0.17
C ILE A 37 -11.62 21.47 -0.54
N ASN A 38 -12.43 21.91 0.42
CA ASN A 38 -13.83 22.30 0.19
C ASN A 38 -13.98 23.71 -0.43
N THR A 39 -12.87 24.37 -0.74
CA THR A 39 -12.84 25.67 -1.44
C THR A 39 -12.30 25.50 -2.86
N ASP A 40 -12.32 26.58 -3.64
CA ASP A 40 -11.72 26.62 -4.98
C ASP A 40 -10.18 26.71 -4.98
N ILE A 41 -9.51 26.38 -3.87
CA ILE A 41 -8.06 26.57 -3.72
C ILE A 41 -7.25 25.92 -4.85
N ILE A 42 -7.66 24.73 -5.32
CA ILE A 42 -6.97 24.04 -6.42
C ILE A 42 -7.06 24.86 -7.71
N ILE A 43 -8.21 25.48 -7.99
CA ILE A 43 -8.42 26.33 -9.16
C ILE A 43 -7.58 27.61 -9.02
N LEU A 44 -7.56 28.21 -7.84
CA LEU A 44 -6.78 29.43 -7.55
C LEU A 44 -5.27 29.21 -7.66
N LEU A 45 -4.78 28.01 -7.35
CA LEU A 45 -3.35 27.68 -7.41
C LEU A 45 -2.87 27.32 -8.82
N ARG A 46 -3.74 26.85 -9.72
CA ARG A 46 -3.36 26.46 -11.10
C ARG A 46 -2.55 27.53 -11.84
N PRO A 47 -3.00 28.80 -11.94
CA PRO A 47 -2.20 29.81 -12.63
C PRO A 47 -0.88 30.13 -11.89
N LEU A 48 -0.85 29.95 -10.57
CA LEU A 48 0.33 30.25 -9.75
C LEU A 48 1.45 29.22 -9.89
N LEU A 49 1.16 28.04 -10.46
CA LEU A 49 2.21 27.07 -10.83
C LEU A 49 3.11 27.56 -11.96
N LEU A 50 2.62 28.50 -12.78
CA LEU A 50 3.37 29.12 -13.86
C LEU A 50 3.77 30.56 -13.51
N ASP A 51 3.71 30.94 -12.23
CA ASP A 51 4.08 32.28 -11.80
C ASP A 51 5.56 32.55 -12.06
N LYS A 52 5.86 33.75 -12.54
CA LYS A 52 7.23 34.21 -12.79
C LYS A 52 8.04 34.40 -11.50
N VAL A 53 7.37 34.58 -10.36
CA VAL A 53 8.01 34.78 -9.06
C VAL A 53 8.26 33.41 -8.41
N PRO A 54 9.53 33.01 -8.19
CA PRO A 54 9.86 31.66 -7.72
C PRO A 54 9.18 31.27 -6.41
N ILE A 55 9.07 32.18 -5.44
CA ILE A 55 8.46 31.87 -4.15
C ILE A 55 6.95 31.57 -4.28
N VAL A 56 6.24 32.24 -5.18
CA VAL A 56 4.81 32.00 -5.44
C VAL A 56 4.63 30.62 -6.06
N GLN A 57 5.45 30.29 -7.07
CA GLN A 57 5.45 28.99 -7.73
C GLN A 57 5.77 27.84 -6.77
N GLN A 58 6.80 28.01 -5.93
CA GLN A 58 7.21 27.02 -4.94
C GLN A 58 6.11 26.76 -3.90
N ASN A 59 5.52 27.83 -3.35
CA ASN A 59 4.42 27.70 -2.40
C ASN A 59 3.21 27.02 -3.03
N ALA A 60 2.82 27.40 -4.26
CA ALA A 60 1.70 26.77 -4.96
C ALA A 60 1.94 25.26 -5.18
N THR A 61 3.15 24.89 -5.59
CA THR A 61 3.56 23.49 -5.77
C THR A 61 3.51 22.72 -4.44
N PHE A 62 4.04 23.31 -3.36
CA PHE A 62 4.03 22.73 -2.03
C PHE A 62 2.60 22.48 -1.53
N ILE A 63 1.72 23.48 -1.65
CA ILE A 63 0.32 23.38 -1.23
C ILE A 63 -0.37 22.24 -1.98
N LEU A 64 -0.28 22.21 -3.32
CA LEU A 64 -0.89 21.13 -4.11
C LEU A 64 -0.35 19.75 -3.72
N GLY A 65 0.95 19.63 -3.44
CA GLY A 65 1.55 18.40 -2.94
C GLY A 65 0.95 17.96 -1.60
N LYS A 66 0.70 18.89 -0.68
CA LYS A 66 0.03 18.61 0.62
C LYS A 66 -1.42 18.18 0.42
N LEU A 67 -2.18 18.90 -0.41
CA LEU A 67 -3.58 18.57 -0.71
C LEU A 67 -3.69 17.18 -1.36
N ALA A 68 -2.86 16.89 -2.36
CA ALA A 68 -2.85 15.60 -3.05
C ALA A 68 -2.52 14.43 -2.10
N ASN A 69 -1.55 14.60 -1.20
CA ASN A 69 -1.22 13.58 -0.21
C ASN A 69 -2.37 13.32 0.76
N TYR A 70 -3.06 14.37 1.22
CA TYR A 70 -4.23 14.23 2.07
C TYR A 70 -5.37 13.50 1.35
N ILE A 71 -5.67 13.87 0.10
CA ILE A 71 -6.72 13.22 -0.70
C ILE A 71 -6.42 11.73 -0.86
N LYS A 72 -5.18 11.36 -1.23
CA LYS A 72 -4.78 9.95 -1.30
C LYS A 72 -5.04 9.21 0.02
N SER A 73 -4.58 9.78 1.14
CA SER A 73 -4.81 9.22 2.46
C SER A 73 -6.30 9.05 2.79
N ALA A 74 -7.12 10.07 2.52
CA ALA A 74 -8.55 10.05 2.76
C ALA A 74 -9.25 8.97 1.91
N SER A 75 -8.93 8.90 0.60
CA SER A 75 -9.48 7.88 -0.31
C SER A 75 -9.15 6.47 0.16
N VAL A 76 -7.89 6.19 0.54
CA VAL A 76 -7.49 4.87 1.08
C VAL A 76 -8.26 4.52 2.35
N TRP A 77 -8.49 5.49 3.23
CA TRP A 77 -9.25 5.29 4.45
C TRP A 77 -10.70 4.94 4.15
N THR A 78 -11.34 5.68 3.24
CA THR A 78 -12.72 5.44 2.80
C THR A 78 -12.87 4.06 2.17
N ILE A 79 -11.99 3.68 1.25
CA ILE A 79 -11.97 2.34 0.64
C ILE A 79 -11.85 1.24 1.72
N GLY A 80 -10.97 1.44 2.71
CA GLY A 80 -10.83 0.54 3.85
C GLY A 80 -12.13 0.35 4.63
N ASN A 81 -12.87 1.45 4.85
CA ASN A 81 -14.16 1.40 5.55
C ASN A 81 -15.26 0.72 4.73
N ILE A 82 -15.25 0.86 3.41
CA ILE A 82 -16.21 0.17 2.52
C ILE A 82 -15.93 -1.33 2.54
N GLY A 83 -14.68 -1.74 2.29
CA GLY A 83 -14.33 -3.16 2.16
C GLY A 83 -14.34 -3.93 3.47
N LYS A 84 -14.13 -3.28 4.63
CA LYS A 84 -14.25 -3.97 5.93
C LYS A 84 -15.70 -4.33 6.28
N HIS A 85 -16.69 -3.75 5.61
CA HIS A 85 -18.11 -3.88 5.97
C HIS A 85 -18.67 -5.27 5.64
N SER A 86 -18.41 -5.80 4.45
CA SER A 86 -18.91 -7.10 4.00
C SER A 86 -17.91 -7.82 3.08
N THR A 87 -18.09 -9.13 2.93
CA THR A 87 -17.30 -9.94 2.01
C THR A 87 -17.56 -9.55 0.54
N ASP A 88 -18.80 -9.20 0.19
CA ASP A 88 -19.18 -8.72 -1.15
C ASP A 88 -18.46 -7.40 -1.52
N HIS A 89 -18.41 -6.44 -0.60
CA HIS A 89 -17.68 -5.19 -0.83
C HIS A 89 -16.17 -5.44 -0.96
N ALA A 90 -15.61 -6.29 -0.10
CA ALA A 90 -14.19 -6.63 -0.16
C ALA A 90 -13.81 -7.29 -1.49
N LYS A 91 -14.67 -8.19 -1.99
CA LYS A 91 -14.50 -8.85 -3.29
C LYS A 91 -14.53 -7.85 -4.44
N LYS A 92 -15.56 -7.00 -4.53
CA LYS A 92 -15.65 -5.95 -5.56
C LYS A 92 -14.43 -5.03 -5.57
N ILE A 93 -13.94 -4.63 -4.39
CA ILE A 93 -12.70 -3.84 -4.29
C ILE A 93 -11.48 -4.61 -4.82
N ALA A 94 -11.40 -5.92 -4.58
CA ALA A 94 -10.32 -6.74 -5.09
C ALA A 94 -10.38 -6.92 -6.61
N ASP A 95 -11.58 -7.14 -7.16
CA ASP A 95 -11.82 -7.31 -8.60
C ASP A 95 -11.42 -6.07 -9.41
N GLU A 96 -11.58 -4.88 -8.83
CA GLU A 96 -11.13 -3.59 -9.40
C GLU A 96 -9.62 -3.33 -9.23
N ASN A 97 -8.83 -4.35 -8.84
CA ASN A 97 -7.38 -4.28 -8.61
C ASN A 97 -6.92 -3.26 -7.56
N ILE A 98 -7.83 -2.73 -6.73
CA ILE A 98 -7.52 -1.68 -5.76
C ILE A 98 -6.46 -2.16 -4.77
N LEU A 99 -6.51 -3.42 -4.34
CA LEU A 99 -5.53 -3.97 -3.38
C LEU A 99 -4.10 -3.95 -3.94
N ILE A 100 -3.91 -4.21 -5.23
CA ILE A 100 -2.60 -4.10 -5.89
C ILE A 100 -2.13 -2.65 -5.94
N ILE A 101 -3.04 -1.72 -6.25
CA ILE A 101 -2.75 -0.28 -6.22
C ILE A 101 -2.29 0.15 -4.82
N LEU A 102 -2.96 -0.32 -3.77
CA LEU A 102 -2.58 -0.04 -2.38
C LEU A 102 -1.19 -0.61 -2.04
N VAL A 103 -0.87 -1.83 -2.46
CA VAL A 103 0.47 -2.43 -2.29
C VAL A 103 1.54 -1.59 -2.99
N ASN A 104 1.29 -1.19 -4.24
CA ASN A 104 2.23 -0.36 -5.00
C ASN A 104 2.43 1.02 -4.34
N LEU A 105 1.35 1.66 -3.90
CA LEU A 105 1.42 2.93 -3.16
C LEU A 105 2.22 2.79 -1.87
N TYR A 106 2.04 1.70 -1.12
CA TYR A 106 2.82 1.48 0.11
C TYR A 106 4.32 1.34 -0.16
N ASN A 107 4.67 0.70 -1.27
CA ASN A 107 6.06 0.49 -1.67
C ASN A 107 6.69 1.71 -2.36
N ALA A 108 5.90 2.72 -2.73
CA ALA A 108 6.41 3.93 -3.35
C ALA A 108 7.27 4.75 -2.36
N ASN A 109 8.38 5.30 -2.87
CA ASN A 109 9.35 6.05 -2.06
C ASN A 109 8.82 7.42 -1.61
N ASP A 110 7.89 8.00 -2.37
CA ASP A 110 7.28 9.32 -2.15
C ASP A 110 5.99 9.27 -1.30
N SER A 111 5.52 8.07 -0.94
CA SER A 111 4.33 7.92 -0.10
C SER A 111 4.60 8.38 1.34
N SER A 112 3.73 9.27 1.84
CA SER A 112 3.79 9.79 3.21
C SER A 112 3.55 8.72 4.28
N ASP A 113 4.03 8.95 5.49
CA ASP A 113 3.85 8.02 6.61
C ASP A 113 2.37 7.81 6.98
N ASP A 114 1.56 8.87 6.94
CA ASP A 114 0.11 8.77 7.15
C ASP A 114 -0.55 7.89 6.08
N LEU A 115 -0.19 8.08 4.80
CA LEU A 115 -0.68 7.25 3.71
C LEU A 115 -0.29 5.78 3.92
N LYS A 116 0.99 5.50 4.21
CA LYS A 116 1.48 4.13 4.49
C LYS A 116 0.77 3.50 5.69
N LYS A 117 0.48 4.29 6.74
CA LYS A 117 -0.28 3.82 7.91
C LYS A 117 -1.70 3.45 7.53
N LYS A 118 -2.41 4.31 6.79
CA LYS A 118 -3.79 4.06 6.35
C LYS A 118 -3.87 2.88 5.39
N ILE A 119 -2.91 2.73 4.47
CA ILE A 119 -2.82 1.56 3.58
C ILE A 119 -2.72 0.26 4.40
N LYS A 120 -1.84 0.18 5.39
CA LYS A 120 -1.71 -1.02 6.23
C LYS A 120 -3.01 -1.37 6.95
N ILE A 121 -3.70 -0.37 7.48
CA ILE A 121 -4.97 -0.56 8.20
C ILE A 121 -6.07 -1.02 7.23
N SER A 122 -6.23 -0.33 6.10
CA SER A 122 -7.23 -0.65 5.08
C SER A 122 -6.98 -2.03 4.47
N LEU A 123 -5.74 -2.34 4.04
CA LEU A 123 -5.39 -3.64 3.48
C LEU A 123 -5.70 -4.78 4.47
N LYS A 124 -5.29 -4.64 5.74
CA LYS A 124 -5.63 -5.64 6.77
C LYS A 124 -7.13 -5.87 6.85
N ALA A 125 -7.91 -4.78 6.94
CA ALA A 125 -9.35 -4.87 7.15
C ALA A 125 -10.08 -5.47 5.95
N ILE A 126 -9.67 -5.13 4.72
CA ILE A 126 -10.27 -5.65 3.49
C ILE A 126 -9.87 -7.11 3.27
N ILE A 127 -8.57 -7.44 3.35
CA ILE A 127 -8.07 -8.81 3.11
C ILE A 127 -8.72 -9.82 4.06
N GLN A 128 -8.96 -9.45 5.31
CA GLN A 128 -9.60 -10.32 6.30
C GLN A 128 -11.08 -10.64 5.99
N LYS A 129 -11.69 -9.94 5.03
CA LYS A 129 -13.06 -10.19 4.54
C LYS A 129 -13.10 -10.98 3.23
N ILE A 130 -11.98 -11.15 2.55
CA ILE A 130 -11.94 -11.86 1.26
C ILE A 130 -11.90 -13.38 1.52
N THR A 131 -12.84 -14.10 0.92
CA THR A 131 -12.93 -15.57 1.00
C THR A 131 -12.44 -16.27 -0.27
N ASP A 132 -12.30 -15.53 -1.36
CA ASP A 132 -11.93 -16.05 -2.67
C ASP A 132 -10.42 -16.06 -2.83
N PHE A 133 -9.87 -17.20 -3.24
CA PHE A 133 -8.43 -17.39 -3.34
C PHE A 133 -7.84 -16.54 -4.47
N GLU A 134 -8.54 -16.46 -5.60
CA GLU A 134 -8.17 -15.74 -6.81
C GLU A 134 -7.98 -14.24 -6.55
N ALA A 135 -8.79 -13.66 -5.65
CA ALA A 135 -8.68 -12.27 -5.25
C ALA A 135 -7.46 -12.02 -4.33
N LEU A 136 -7.09 -12.99 -3.50
CA LEU A 136 -5.96 -12.87 -2.55
C LEU A 136 -4.60 -13.18 -3.16
N GLN A 137 -4.55 -14.12 -4.10
CA GLN A 137 -3.30 -14.61 -4.69
C GLN A 137 -2.44 -13.48 -5.27
N PRO A 138 -2.95 -12.59 -6.16
CA PRO A 138 -2.13 -11.55 -6.78
C PRO A 138 -1.56 -10.58 -5.72
N VAL A 139 -2.38 -10.25 -4.72
CA VAL A 139 -2.00 -9.33 -3.65
C VAL A 139 -0.89 -9.92 -2.79
N PHE A 140 -0.99 -11.20 -2.46
CA PHE A 140 0.05 -11.90 -1.69
C PHE A 140 1.38 -11.93 -2.43
N LEU A 141 1.38 -12.36 -3.71
CA LEU A 141 2.60 -12.48 -4.51
C LEU A 141 3.27 -11.14 -4.81
N LYS A 142 2.49 -10.05 -4.90
CA LYS A 142 3.02 -8.70 -5.13
C LYS A 142 3.45 -7.98 -3.86
N SER A 143 2.97 -8.42 -2.69
CA SER A 143 3.23 -7.77 -1.41
C SER A 143 4.69 -7.91 -0.99
N THR A 144 5.20 -6.91 -0.26
CA THR A 144 6.41 -7.12 0.55
C THR A 144 6.09 -7.96 1.77
N PHE A 145 7.09 -8.54 2.42
CA PHE A 145 6.90 -9.38 3.62
C PHE A 145 6.06 -8.69 4.71
N LYS A 146 6.19 -7.37 4.84
CA LYS A 146 5.42 -6.55 5.80
C LYS A 146 3.91 -6.56 5.54
N LEU A 147 3.48 -6.62 4.28
CA LEU A 147 2.07 -6.63 3.88
C LEU A 147 1.55 -8.05 3.67
N ALA A 148 2.40 -8.97 3.19
CA ALA A 148 2.06 -10.35 2.89
C ALA A 148 1.44 -11.09 4.09
N LYS A 149 1.82 -10.69 5.31
CA LYS A 149 1.24 -11.21 6.56
C LYS A 149 -0.28 -11.20 6.58
N TYR A 150 -0.93 -10.17 6.03
CA TYR A 150 -2.39 -10.08 6.05
C TYR A 150 -3.02 -11.21 5.24
N SER A 151 -2.45 -11.53 4.09
CA SER A 151 -2.88 -12.66 3.27
C SER A 151 -2.56 -14.00 3.92
N ILE A 152 -1.41 -14.14 4.60
CA ILE A 152 -1.05 -15.36 5.35
C ILE A 152 -2.11 -15.67 6.42
N PHE A 153 -2.50 -14.67 7.21
CA PHE A 153 -3.57 -14.81 8.20
C PHE A 153 -4.92 -15.20 7.59
N GLN A 154 -5.19 -14.80 6.34
CA GLN A 154 -6.44 -15.16 5.67
C GLN A 154 -6.35 -16.55 5.04
N PHE A 155 -5.22 -16.91 4.45
CA PHE A 155 -4.97 -18.25 3.91
C PHE A 155 -5.07 -19.34 4.97
N SER A 156 -4.57 -19.10 6.19
CA SER A 156 -4.71 -20.08 7.29
C SER A 156 -6.17 -20.40 7.64
N LYS A 157 -7.11 -19.49 7.31
CA LYS A 157 -8.56 -19.69 7.52
C LYS A 157 -9.26 -20.32 6.32
N ILE A 158 -8.92 -19.92 5.10
CA ILE A 158 -9.66 -20.34 3.89
C ILE A 158 -9.15 -21.64 3.28
N LEU A 159 -7.85 -21.94 3.39
CA LEU A 159 -7.24 -23.14 2.79
C LEU A 159 -7.74 -24.47 3.41
N PRO A 160 -7.92 -24.60 4.74
CA PRO A 160 -8.37 -25.86 5.33
C PRO A 160 -9.72 -26.34 4.77
N ASN A 161 -10.61 -25.38 4.48
CA ASN A 161 -12.01 -25.62 4.14
C ASN A 161 -12.25 -25.87 2.64
N ASN A 162 -11.26 -25.62 1.77
CA ASN A 162 -11.44 -25.74 0.32
C ASN A 162 -10.29 -26.51 -0.36
N PRO A 163 -10.52 -27.78 -0.75
CA PRO A 163 -9.50 -28.59 -1.43
C PRO A 163 -9.02 -28.01 -2.77
N SER A 164 -9.88 -27.27 -3.50
CA SER A 164 -9.50 -26.62 -4.75
C SER A 164 -8.43 -25.56 -4.50
N TYR A 165 -8.62 -24.74 -3.46
CA TYR A 165 -7.66 -23.69 -3.09
C TYR A 165 -6.31 -24.26 -2.70
N LYS A 166 -6.24 -25.44 -2.07
CA LYS A 166 -4.96 -26.12 -1.77
C LYS A 166 -4.16 -26.39 -3.04
N LYS A 167 -4.82 -26.93 -4.08
CA LYS A 167 -4.18 -27.20 -5.38
C LYS A 167 -3.75 -25.90 -6.06
N MET A 168 -4.59 -24.87 -6.02
CA MET A 168 -4.28 -23.56 -6.60
C MET A 168 -3.12 -22.87 -5.88
N PHE A 169 -3.06 -22.95 -4.55
CA PHE A 169 -1.98 -22.37 -3.72
C PHE A 169 -0.60 -22.91 -4.09
N ILE A 170 -0.52 -24.18 -4.47
CA ILE A 170 0.71 -24.81 -4.96
C ILE A 170 1.02 -24.30 -6.37
N LYS A 171 0.05 -24.43 -7.30
CA LYS A 171 0.23 -24.11 -8.72
C LYS A 171 0.51 -22.62 -8.99
N SER A 172 0.00 -21.73 -8.14
CA SER A 172 0.20 -20.29 -8.26
C SER A 172 1.57 -19.79 -7.81
N GLY A 173 2.38 -20.65 -7.18
CA GLY A 173 3.63 -20.25 -6.53
C GLY A 173 3.44 -19.62 -5.15
N CYS A 174 2.22 -19.55 -4.61
CA CYS A 174 1.99 -19.00 -3.27
C CYS A 174 2.69 -19.84 -2.18
N LEU A 175 2.71 -21.17 -2.31
CA LEU A 175 3.41 -22.02 -1.33
C LEU A 175 4.92 -21.77 -1.33
N LYS A 176 5.51 -21.63 -2.53
CA LYS A 176 6.93 -21.28 -2.69
C LYS A 176 7.23 -19.94 -2.00
N TYR A 177 6.44 -18.92 -2.33
CA TYR A 177 6.61 -17.58 -1.74
C TYR A 177 6.41 -17.58 -0.21
N LEU A 178 5.48 -18.39 0.31
CA LEU A 178 5.29 -18.58 1.75
C LEU A 178 6.53 -19.17 2.42
N GLN A 179 7.17 -20.17 1.82
CA GLN A 179 8.40 -20.74 2.38
C GLN A 179 9.54 -19.71 2.32
N GLU A 180 9.68 -18.95 1.24
CA GLU A 180 10.66 -17.84 1.16
C GLU A 180 10.47 -16.82 2.31
N ILE A 181 9.22 -16.41 2.57
CA ILE A 181 8.89 -15.51 3.69
C ILE A 181 9.29 -16.11 5.04
N LYS A 182 9.05 -17.40 5.25
CA LYS A 182 9.32 -18.09 6.53
C LYS A 182 10.77 -17.91 7.00
N HIS A 183 11.72 -17.81 6.05
CA HIS A 183 13.14 -17.61 6.36
C HIS A 183 13.53 -16.15 6.65
N SER A 184 12.62 -15.19 6.43
CA SER A 184 12.85 -13.77 6.76
C SER A 184 12.59 -13.46 8.24
N GLU A 185 13.06 -12.30 8.72
CA GLU A 185 12.76 -11.84 10.08
C GLU A 185 11.26 -11.62 10.32
N GLU A 186 10.52 -11.16 9.30
CA GLU A 186 9.07 -11.04 9.35
C GLU A 186 8.38 -12.41 9.41
N GLY A 187 8.88 -13.41 8.68
CA GLY A 187 8.34 -14.77 8.69
C GLY A 187 8.39 -15.42 10.06
N LYS A 188 9.48 -15.22 10.81
CA LYS A 188 9.63 -15.70 12.20
C LYS A 188 8.51 -15.20 13.13
N LYS A 189 7.95 -14.02 12.86
CA LYS A 189 6.83 -13.44 13.64
C LYS A 189 5.46 -14.04 13.30
N LEU A 190 5.40 -14.85 12.24
CA LEU A 190 4.19 -15.49 11.71
C LEU A 190 4.30 -17.02 11.75
N ASP A 191 5.20 -17.54 12.59
CA ASP A 191 5.54 -18.97 12.63
C ASP A 191 4.31 -19.84 12.95
N LEU A 192 3.40 -19.36 13.80
CA LEU A 192 2.17 -20.07 14.13
C LEU A 192 1.25 -20.23 12.91
N GLU A 193 1.01 -19.16 12.16
CA GLU A 193 0.16 -19.18 10.97
C GLU A 193 0.80 -19.98 9.84
N ILE A 194 2.11 -19.82 9.62
CA ILE A 194 2.85 -20.55 8.60
C ILE A 194 2.86 -22.04 8.90
N LYS A 195 3.10 -22.45 10.16
CA LYS A 195 3.02 -23.87 10.56
C LYS A 195 1.61 -24.42 10.39
N SER A 196 0.58 -23.62 10.71
CA SER A 196 -0.82 -24.03 10.48
C SER A 196 -1.11 -24.27 9.01
N ILE A 197 -0.61 -23.42 8.10
CA ILE A 197 -0.75 -23.61 6.65
C ILE A 197 0.05 -24.82 6.17
N ASN A 198 1.31 -24.96 6.61
CA ASN A 198 2.19 -26.05 6.17
C ASN A 198 1.61 -27.43 6.53
N LYS A 199 0.95 -27.56 7.70
CA LYS A 199 0.28 -28.81 8.12
C LYS A 199 -0.87 -29.26 7.20
N ILE A 200 -1.38 -28.39 6.33
CA ILE A 200 -2.44 -28.72 5.38
C ILE A 200 -1.89 -29.52 4.19
N PHE A 201 -0.58 -29.45 3.95
CA PHE A 201 0.09 -30.08 2.83
C PHE A 201 0.98 -31.25 3.29
N PRO A 202 1.17 -32.28 2.44
CA PRO A 202 2.16 -33.32 2.69
C PRO A 202 3.56 -32.75 2.91
N GLU A 203 4.32 -33.37 3.80
CA GLU A 203 5.67 -32.92 4.17
C GLU A 203 6.60 -32.84 2.96
N ASP A 204 6.53 -33.80 2.05
CA ASP A 204 7.34 -33.83 0.83
C ASP A 204 7.10 -32.58 -0.06
N ILE A 205 5.86 -32.08 -0.11
CA ILE A 205 5.54 -30.85 -0.84
C ILE A 205 6.16 -29.65 -0.13
N ILE A 206 6.09 -29.58 1.20
CA ILE A 206 6.69 -28.49 1.97
C ILE A 206 8.21 -28.48 1.78
N ASN A 207 8.83 -29.64 1.88
CA ASN A 207 10.26 -29.84 1.69
C ASN A 207 10.71 -29.42 0.29
N TYR A 208 9.97 -29.84 -0.75
CA TYR A 208 10.24 -29.44 -2.14
C TYR A 208 10.32 -27.92 -2.34
N TYR A 209 9.46 -27.15 -1.66
CA TYR A 209 9.45 -25.67 -1.75
C TYR A 209 10.32 -24.96 -0.71
N THR A 210 10.96 -25.69 0.21
CA THR A 210 11.78 -25.08 1.26
C THR A 210 13.13 -24.62 0.68
N PRO A 211 13.50 -23.33 0.80
CA PRO A 211 14.80 -22.84 0.36
C PRO A 211 15.97 -23.64 0.94
N GLY A 212 16.90 -24.08 0.08
CA GLY A 212 18.08 -24.86 0.47
C GLY A 212 17.83 -26.35 0.73
N TYR A 213 16.61 -26.86 0.51
CA TYR A 213 16.32 -28.28 0.72
C TYR A 213 17.12 -29.21 -0.21
N SER A 214 17.37 -28.80 -1.46
CA SER A 214 18.24 -29.53 -2.40
C SER A 214 19.62 -29.82 -1.81
N ASP A 215 20.21 -28.85 -1.11
CA ASP A 215 21.55 -28.97 -0.53
C ASP A 215 21.56 -29.99 0.62
N THR A 216 20.44 -30.12 1.34
CA THR A 216 20.28 -31.14 2.38
C THR A 216 20.15 -32.54 1.78
N LEU A 217 19.54 -32.68 0.60
CA LEU A 217 19.47 -33.96 -0.12
C LEU A 217 20.84 -34.36 -0.66
N ILE A 218 21.60 -33.42 -1.22
CA ILE A 218 22.97 -33.66 -1.70
C ILE A 218 23.87 -34.16 -0.57
N LYS A 219 23.86 -33.47 0.59
CA LYS A 219 24.64 -33.91 1.77
C LYS A 219 24.31 -35.32 2.24
N ARG A 220 23.03 -35.72 2.17
CA ARG A 220 22.62 -37.09 2.52
C ARG A 220 23.16 -38.13 1.55
N ILE A 221 23.31 -37.81 0.27
CA ILE A 221 23.94 -38.70 -0.71
C ILE A 221 25.41 -38.90 -0.35
N ASP A 222 26.13 -37.80 -0.07
CA ASP A 222 27.55 -37.85 0.32
C ASP A 222 27.79 -38.62 1.63
N GLU A 223 26.80 -38.68 2.53
CA GLU A 223 26.83 -39.46 3.76
C GLU A 223 26.55 -40.96 3.53
N VAL A 224 25.73 -41.29 2.53
CA VAL A 224 25.48 -42.69 2.14
C VAL A 224 26.70 -43.30 1.46
N GLU A 225 27.46 -42.51 0.68
CA GLU A 225 28.70 -42.97 0.04
C GLU A 225 29.87 -43.20 1.03
N LYS A 226 29.76 -42.67 2.26
CA LYS A 226 30.79 -42.81 3.31
C LYS A 226 30.59 -44.01 4.23
N ASN A 227 29.48 -44.73 4.11
CA ASN A 227 29.16 -45.95 4.87
C ASN A 227 29.18 -47.18 3.95
#